data_AF-A0A537N6X2-F1
#
_entry.id   AF-A0A537N6X2-F1
#
_cell.length_a   1.000
_cell.length_b   1.000
_cell.length_c   1.000
_cell.angle_alpha   90.00
_cell.angle_beta   90.00
_cell.angle_gamma   90.00
#
_symmetry.space_group_name_H-M   'P 1'
#
loop_
_entity.id
_entity.type
_entity.pdbx_description
1 polymer ?
#
loop_
_entity_poly.entity_id
_entity_poly.type
_entity_poly.pdbx_seq_one_letter_code
_entity_poly.pdbx_strand_id
1 'polypeptide(L)'
;MYRQGGSPTGPEAGIEVCGICRVGAPMQPTVVEPDVAQSRKFRKAIEPPKKWTSTAARIASVAVTQPQAIALRAGSAEMTYAALLRASSALASELVELGIGADTAVGVCLPRSFAHAVAFLGVLQAGAAILPIDPAWPRARIGAVLEDAGASVVITTRGLAHELSAAHRTVLTRDPTELPSAPVPQPAQAMTADPEQL
;
A
#
# COMPACT_ATOMS: atom_id res chain seq x y z
N MET A 1 7.36 36.71 -5.71
CA MET A 1 8.06 36.49 -7.00
C MET A 1 8.80 35.15 -6.92
N TYR A 2 8.19 34.07 -7.41
CA TYR A 2 8.90 32.79 -7.57
C TYR A 2 8.92 32.42 -9.05
N ARG A 3 10.15 32.25 -9.56
CA ARG A 3 10.50 32.06 -10.96
C ARG A 3 10.28 30.59 -11.32
N GLN A 4 9.40 30.34 -12.28
CA GLN A 4 9.27 29.04 -12.94
C GLN A 4 10.49 28.75 -13.82
N GLY A 5 10.88 27.47 -13.91
CA GLY A 5 11.76 26.98 -14.97
C GLY A 5 12.53 25.72 -14.59
N GLY A 6 12.08 24.57 -15.09
CA GLY A 6 12.80 23.30 -15.02
C GLY A 6 11.90 22.11 -15.31
N SER A 7 11.60 21.87 -16.58
CA SER A 7 10.88 20.68 -17.06
C SER A 7 11.72 19.42 -16.86
N PRO A 8 11.20 18.33 -16.25
CA PRO A 8 11.78 17.02 -16.41
C PRO A 8 11.11 16.31 -17.60
N THR A 9 11.85 16.20 -18.71
CA THR A 9 11.56 15.26 -19.79
C THR A 9 12.03 13.85 -19.37
N GLY A 10 11.11 12.95 -19.09
CA GLY A 10 11.36 11.52 -18.87
C GLY A 10 10.05 10.73 -18.80
N PRO A 11 10.00 9.47 -19.25
CA PRO A 11 8.74 8.73 -19.34
C PRO A 11 8.27 8.33 -17.93
N GLU A 12 7.28 9.05 -17.42
CA GLU A 12 6.58 8.71 -16.18
C GLU A 12 5.78 7.41 -16.38
N ALA A 13 6.34 6.29 -15.96
CA ALA A 13 5.66 5.00 -15.90
C ALA A 13 4.68 5.00 -14.71
N GLY A 14 3.55 5.70 -14.87
CA GLY A 14 2.44 5.65 -13.93
C GLY A 14 1.75 4.28 -13.97
N ILE A 15 1.49 3.70 -12.80
CA ILE A 15 0.61 2.52 -12.69
C ILE A 15 -0.82 2.99 -12.90
N GLU A 16 -1.39 2.65 -14.06
CA GLU A 16 -2.81 2.76 -14.30
C GLU A 16 -3.50 1.56 -13.65
N VAL A 17 -4.29 1.84 -12.61
CA VAL A 17 -5.29 0.90 -12.12
C VAL A 17 -6.48 1.01 -13.07
N CYS A 18 -6.86 -0.12 -13.68
CA CYS A 18 -7.89 -0.16 -14.73
C CYS A 18 -9.21 0.52 -14.29
N GLY A 19 -9.49 1.70 -14.87
CA GLY A 19 -10.85 2.07 -15.29
C GLY A 19 -11.69 3.08 -14.51
N ILE A 20 -11.24 3.70 -13.40
CA ILE A 20 -12.13 4.59 -12.60
C ILE A 20 -11.68 6.03 -12.33
N CYS A 21 -10.42 6.40 -12.53
CA CYS A 21 -9.98 7.78 -12.25
C CYS A 21 -9.36 8.46 -13.48
N ARG A 22 -10.13 9.30 -14.16
CA ARG A 22 -9.58 10.37 -15.01
C ARG A 22 -9.03 11.46 -14.09
N VAL A 23 -7.71 11.59 -14.00
CA VAL A 23 -7.07 12.73 -13.29
C VAL A 23 -6.88 13.85 -14.31
N GLY A 24 -7.69 14.90 -14.17
CA GLY A 24 -7.72 16.01 -15.12
C GLY A 24 -8.32 17.27 -14.51
N ALA A 25 -7.84 17.67 -13.33
CA ALA A 25 -8.04 19.01 -12.79
C ALA A 25 -6.91 19.33 -11.81
N PRO A 26 -6.34 20.56 -11.82
CA PRO A 26 -5.40 20.98 -10.80
C PRO A 26 -6.08 20.90 -9.42
N MET A 27 -5.52 20.09 -8.52
CA MET A 27 -6.00 19.98 -7.14
C MET A 27 -5.63 21.28 -6.41
N GLN A 28 -6.55 22.24 -6.40
CA GLN A 28 -6.56 23.28 -5.37
C GLN A 28 -6.83 22.55 -4.04
N PRO A 29 -6.09 22.79 -2.96
CA PRO A 29 -6.44 22.26 -1.65
C PRO A 29 -7.73 22.95 -1.21
N THR A 30 -8.87 22.35 -1.55
CA THR A 30 -10.15 22.74 -0.96
C THR A 30 -10.08 22.29 0.49
N VAL A 31 -9.90 23.24 1.42
CA VAL A 31 -10.21 23.00 2.83
C VAL A 31 -11.73 22.79 2.88
N VAL A 32 -12.15 21.54 2.72
CA VAL A 32 -13.54 21.15 2.96
C VAL A 32 -13.67 21.10 4.48
N GLU A 33 -14.38 22.07 5.05
CA GLU A 33 -14.81 21.96 6.44
C GLU A 33 -15.57 20.64 6.58
N PRO A 34 -15.19 19.76 7.51
CA PRO A 34 -15.83 18.47 7.63
C PRO A 34 -17.30 18.69 8.03
N ASP A 35 -18.22 18.52 7.07
CA ASP A 35 -19.65 18.45 7.37
C ASP A 35 -19.92 17.11 8.08
N VAL A 36 -19.74 17.14 9.40
CA VAL A 36 -20.00 16.02 10.30
C VAL A 36 -21.44 15.53 10.15
N ALA A 37 -22.39 16.40 9.80
CA ALA A 37 -23.78 16.00 9.57
C ALA A 37 -23.93 15.20 8.28
N GLN A 38 -23.24 15.60 7.20
CA GLN A 38 -23.17 14.84 5.96
C GLN A 38 -22.42 13.52 6.14
N SER A 39 -21.29 13.49 6.85
CA SER A 39 -20.58 12.24 7.19
C SER A 39 -21.46 11.30 8.01
N ARG A 40 -22.25 11.81 8.96
CA ARG A 40 -23.21 11.01 9.74
C ARG A 40 -24.33 10.45 8.85
N LYS A 41 -24.86 11.24 7.92
CA LYS A 41 -25.88 10.78 6.95
C LYS A 41 -25.33 9.67 6.05
N PHE A 42 -24.10 9.83 5.55
CA PHE A 42 -23.43 8.82 4.72
C PHE A 42 -23.19 7.53 5.51
N ARG A 43 -22.70 7.64 6.76
CA ARG A 43 -22.53 6.49 7.67
C ARG A 43 -23.85 5.79 7.98
N LYS A 44 -24.94 6.54 8.19
CA LYS A 44 -26.27 5.98 8.48
C LYS A 44 -26.86 5.21 7.30
N ALA A 45 -26.48 5.58 6.07
CA ALA A 45 -26.98 4.96 4.85
C ALA A 45 -26.15 3.75 4.39
N ILE A 46 -24.94 3.56 4.94
CA ILE A 46 -24.14 2.36 4.68
C ILE A 46 -24.52 1.31 5.71
N GLU A 47 -25.31 0.35 5.27
CA GLU A 47 -25.55 -0.84 6.08
C GLU A 47 -24.27 -1.70 6.08
N PRO A 48 -23.67 -1.95 7.25
CA PRO A 48 -22.43 -2.71 7.31
C PRO A 48 -22.67 -4.13 6.77
N PRO A 49 -21.73 -4.69 6.01
CA PRO A 49 -21.89 -6.04 5.49
C PRO A 49 -22.03 -7.03 6.65
N LYS A 50 -22.91 -8.02 6.49
CA LYS A 50 -23.10 -9.11 7.47
C LYS A 50 -21.81 -9.91 7.74
N LYS A 51 -20.86 -9.87 6.81
CA LYS A 51 -19.53 -10.45 6.95
C LYS A 51 -18.51 -9.44 6.46
N TRP A 52 -17.57 -9.09 7.33
CA TRP A 52 -16.41 -8.32 6.94
C TRP A 52 -15.41 -9.24 6.24
N THR A 53 -14.83 -8.76 5.15
CA THR A 53 -13.76 -9.45 4.44
C THR A 53 -12.70 -8.43 4.14
N SER A 54 -11.47 -8.68 4.60
CA SER A 54 -10.38 -7.74 4.39
C SER A 54 -10.08 -7.57 2.89
N THR A 55 -9.56 -6.41 2.53
CA THR A 55 -9.11 -6.14 1.15
C THR A 55 -8.12 -7.21 0.67
N ALA A 56 -7.20 -7.63 1.55
CA ALA A 56 -6.25 -8.69 1.26
C ALA A 56 -6.94 -10.02 0.92
N ALA A 57 -7.97 -10.42 1.69
CA ALA A 57 -8.72 -11.65 1.42
C ALA A 57 -9.50 -11.60 0.11
N ARG A 58 -10.06 -10.45 -0.25
CA ARG A 58 -10.74 -10.26 -1.53
C ARG A 58 -9.78 -10.40 -2.71
N ILE A 59 -8.60 -9.79 -2.62
CA ILE A 59 -7.57 -9.90 -3.65
C ILE A 59 -7.09 -11.35 -3.77
N ALA A 60 -6.88 -12.04 -2.64
CA ALA A 60 -6.46 -13.42 -2.66
C ALA A 60 -7.49 -14.35 -3.32
N SER A 61 -8.79 -14.12 -3.08
CA SER A 61 -9.87 -14.85 -3.75
C SER A 61 -9.83 -14.67 -5.28
N VAL A 62 -9.57 -13.45 -5.76
CA VAL A 62 -9.38 -13.20 -7.20
C VAL A 62 -8.14 -13.91 -7.73
N ALA A 63 -7.03 -13.91 -7.00
CA ALA A 63 -5.80 -14.59 -7.43
C ALA A 63 -5.95 -16.11 -7.55
N VAL A 64 -6.82 -16.73 -6.75
CA VAL A 64 -7.15 -18.16 -6.87
C VAL A 64 -8.07 -18.43 -8.06
N THR A 65 -9.09 -17.60 -8.26
CA THR A 65 -10.11 -17.82 -9.30
C THR A 65 -9.66 -17.38 -10.70
N GLN A 66 -8.81 -16.36 -10.78
CA GLN A 66 -8.34 -15.73 -12.01
C GLN A 66 -6.83 -15.44 -11.93
N PRO A 67 -5.97 -16.46 -11.78
CA PRO A 67 -4.55 -16.28 -11.50
C PRO A 67 -3.80 -15.52 -12.61
N GLN A 68 -4.20 -15.69 -13.87
CA GLN A 68 -3.56 -15.07 -15.03
C GLN A 68 -4.15 -13.70 -15.41
N ALA A 69 -5.20 -13.25 -14.73
CA ALA A 69 -5.73 -11.91 -14.96
C ALA A 69 -4.71 -10.86 -14.53
N ILE A 70 -4.60 -9.77 -15.30
CA ILE A 70 -3.69 -8.66 -14.99
C ILE A 70 -4.23 -7.86 -13.80
N ALA A 71 -3.43 -7.74 -12.75
CA ALA A 71 -3.73 -6.96 -11.55
C ALA A 71 -3.18 -5.54 -11.64
N LEU A 72 -1.95 -5.39 -12.16
CA LEU A 72 -1.25 -4.12 -12.27
C LEU A 72 -0.67 -3.95 -13.68
N ARG A 73 -0.70 -2.73 -14.19
CA ARG A 73 -0.05 -2.35 -15.45
C ARG A 73 0.66 -1.00 -15.27
N ALA A 74 1.88 -0.89 -15.79
CA ALA A 74 2.67 0.34 -15.84
C ALA A 74 3.36 0.43 -17.20
N GLY A 75 2.85 1.26 -18.10
CA GLY A 75 3.29 1.26 -19.49
C GLY A 75 3.11 -0.14 -20.13
N SER A 76 4.20 -0.74 -20.61
CA SER A 76 4.21 -2.10 -21.17
C SER A 76 4.41 -3.21 -20.12
N ALA A 77 4.74 -2.86 -18.87
CA ALA A 77 4.92 -3.84 -17.82
C ALA A 77 3.56 -4.25 -17.23
N GLU A 78 3.40 -5.55 -16.98
CA GLU A 78 2.18 -6.12 -16.41
C GLU A 78 2.52 -7.09 -15.28
N MET A 79 1.61 -7.19 -14.32
CA MET A 79 1.70 -8.15 -13.22
C MET A 79 0.34 -8.81 -13.02
N THR A 80 0.32 -10.14 -13.01
CA THR A 80 -0.91 -10.92 -12.79
C THR A 80 -1.31 -10.95 -11.31
N TYR A 81 -2.57 -11.27 -11.02
CA TYR A 81 -3.03 -11.48 -9.64
C TYR A 81 -2.24 -12.58 -8.93
N ALA A 82 -1.89 -13.67 -9.62
CA ALA A 82 -1.06 -14.73 -9.05
C ALA A 82 0.34 -14.22 -8.67
N ALA A 83 0.98 -13.43 -9.53
CA ALA A 83 2.28 -12.85 -9.22
C ALA A 83 2.20 -11.87 -8.05
N LEU A 84 1.18 -11.00 -8.05
CA LEU A 84 0.95 -10.02 -6.99
C LEU A 84 0.79 -10.71 -5.64
N LEU A 85 -0.06 -11.75 -5.56
CA LEU A 85 -0.30 -12.47 -4.33
C LEU A 85 0.96 -13.20 -3.83
N ARG A 86 1.76 -13.78 -4.72
CA ARG A 86 3.03 -14.41 -4.32
C ARG A 86 4.01 -13.43 -3.70
N ALA A 87 4.24 -12.31 -4.39
CA ALA A 87 5.18 -11.29 -3.95
C ALA A 87 4.78 -10.68 -2.60
N SER A 88 3.51 -10.34 -2.47
CA SER A 88 2.96 -9.77 -1.23
C SER A 88 2.93 -10.78 -0.08
N SER A 89 2.61 -12.04 -0.33
CA SER A 89 2.61 -13.08 0.71
C SER A 89 4.02 -13.40 1.22
N ALA A 90 5.02 -13.38 0.34
CA ALA A 90 6.42 -13.54 0.73
C ALA A 90 6.87 -12.38 1.64
N LEU A 91 6.52 -11.15 1.28
CA LEU A 91 6.77 -9.99 2.13
C LEU A 91 6.00 -10.06 3.46
N ALA A 92 4.74 -10.48 3.44
CA ALA A 92 3.93 -10.64 4.64
C ALA A 92 4.57 -11.64 5.61
N SER A 93 5.10 -12.75 5.10
CA SER A 93 5.79 -13.75 5.91
C SER A 93 7.04 -13.16 6.57
N GLU A 94 7.83 -12.40 5.83
CA GLU A 94 9.01 -11.68 6.37
C GLU A 94 8.61 -10.66 7.45
N LEU A 95 7.51 -9.94 7.27
CA LEU A 95 7.00 -9.00 8.28
C LEU A 95 6.54 -9.74 9.55
N VAL A 96 5.84 -10.87 9.40
CA VAL A 96 5.40 -11.69 10.54
C VAL A 96 6.59 -12.27 11.31
N GLU A 97 7.64 -12.71 10.62
CA GLU A 97 8.89 -13.15 11.27
C GLU A 97 9.58 -12.02 12.05
N LEU A 98 9.39 -10.76 11.64
CA LEU A 98 9.84 -9.58 12.36
C LEU A 98 8.92 -9.18 13.53
N GLY A 99 7.85 -9.94 13.78
CA GLY A 99 6.87 -9.69 14.86
C GLY A 99 5.80 -8.66 14.50
N ILE A 100 5.65 -8.31 13.22
CA ILE A 100 4.61 -7.40 12.75
C ILE A 100 3.29 -8.14 12.60
N GLY A 101 2.23 -7.56 13.16
CA GLY A 101 0.89 -8.14 13.16
C GLY A 101 -0.21 -7.11 13.39
N ALA A 102 -1.30 -7.54 14.00
CA ALA A 102 -2.38 -6.66 14.43
C ALA A 102 -1.87 -5.48 15.28
N ASP A 103 -2.56 -4.35 15.20
CA ASP A 103 -2.26 -3.11 15.93
C ASP A 103 -0.86 -2.52 15.70
N THR A 104 -0.16 -2.98 14.66
CA THR A 104 1.15 -2.45 14.28
C THR A 104 1.04 -1.58 13.04
N ALA A 105 1.65 -0.40 13.05
CA ALA A 105 1.77 0.45 11.87
C ALA A 105 3.11 0.21 11.15
N VAL A 106 3.06 0.07 9.82
CA VAL A 106 4.24 -0.08 8.97
C VAL A 106 4.31 1.06 7.97
N GLY A 107 5.40 1.82 8.00
CA GLY A 107 5.68 2.86 7.02
C GLY A 107 5.98 2.26 5.65
N VAL A 108 5.40 2.79 4.58
CA VAL A 108 5.75 2.44 3.21
C VAL A 108 6.25 3.68 2.50
N CYS A 109 7.57 3.77 2.36
CA CYS A 109 8.28 4.89 1.74
C CYS A 109 8.86 4.43 0.40
N LEU A 110 7.99 4.33 -0.61
CA LEU A 110 8.32 3.85 -1.95
C LEU A 110 7.67 4.75 -3.01
N PRO A 111 8.36 5.03 -4.14
CA PRO A 111 7.70 5.65 -5.28
C PRO A 111 6.62 4.72 -5.84
N ARG A 112 5.63 5.29 -6.53
CA ARG A 112 4.56 4.52 -7.15
C ARG A 112 5.14 3.52 -8.16
N SER A 113 5.03 2.24 -7.83
CA SER A 113 5.66 1.12 -8.54
C SER A 113 4.98 -0.20 -8.17
N PHE A 114 5.28 -1.30 -8.88
CA PHE A 114 4.73 -2.61 -8.51
C PHE A 114 5.18 -3.01 -7.10
N ALA A 115 6.41 -2.64 -6.72
CA ALA A 115 6.93 -2.82 -5.37
C ALA A 115 6.06 -2.10 -4.31
N HIS A 116 5.56 -0.89 -4.60
CA HIS A 116 4.65 -0.16 -3.72
C HIS A 116 3.32 -0.92 -3.51
N ALA A 117 2.72 -1.42 -4.59
CA ALA A 117 1.47 -2.20 -4.50
C ALA A 117 1.68 -3.52 -3.75
N VAL A 118 2.81 -4.19 -3.98
CA VAL A 118 3.22 -5.40 -3.26
C VAL A 118 3.43 -5.10 -1.78
N ALA A 119 4.07 -3.98 -1.44
CA ALA A 119 4.29 -3.55 -0.06
C ALA A 119 2.97 -3.35 0.69
N PHE A 120 2.02 -2.63 0.08
CA PHE A 120 0.70 -2.42 0.68
C PHE A 120 -0.01 -3.75 0.93
N LEU A 121 -0.10 -4.60 -0.08
CA LEU A 121 -0.79 -5.87 0.08
C LEU A 121 -0.09 -6.76 1.11
N GLY A 122 1.24 -6.79 1.13
CA GLY A 122 2.02 -7.57 2.10
C GLY A 122 1.80 -7.12 3.54
N VAL A 123 1.77 -5.81 3.80
CA VAL A 123 1.45 -5.26 5.14
C VAL A 123 0.04 -5.64 5.56
N LEU A 124 -0.95 -5.53 4.67
CA LEU A 124 -2.33 -5.93 4.96
C LEU A 124 -2.46 -7.43 5.21
N GLN A 125 -1.70 -8.26 4.49
CA GLN A 125 -1.66 -9.70 4.69
C GLN A 125 -0.98 -10.09 6.01
N ALA A 126 0.01 -9.31 6.47
CA ALA A 126 0.58 -9.45 7.82
C ALA A 126 -0.41 -9.03 8.93
N GLY A 127 -1.55 -8.42 8.57
CA GLY A 127 -2.55 -7.93 9.53
C GLY A 127 -2.21 -6.58 10.14
N ALA A 128 -1.21 -5.88 9.59
CA ALA A 128 -0.76 -4.58 10.06
C ALA A 128 -1.44 -3.42 9.31
N ALA A 129 -1.40 -2.24 9.92
CA ALA A 129 -1.83 -0.99 9.31
C ALA A 129 -0.74 -0.40 8.41
N ILE A 130 -1.12 0.09 7.23
CA ILE A 130 -0.20 0.76 6.31
C ILE A 130 -0.16 2.27 6.62
N LEU A 131 1.05 2.82 6.71
CA LEU A 131 1.28 4.27 6.72
C LEU A 131 1.99 4.69 5.41
N PRO A 132 1.27 5.31 4.45
CA PRO A 132 1.88 5.78 3.21
C PRO A 132 2.78 6.99 3.45
N ILE A 133 4.01 6.92 2.96
CA ILE A 133 5.00 8.00 3.07
C ILE A 133 5.50 8.36 1.66
N ASP A 134 5.41 9.63 1.31
CA ASP A 134 5.99 10.15 0.07
C ASP A 134 7.50 10.36 0.25
N PRO A 135 8.36 9.68 -0.54
CA PRO A 135 9.80 9.87 -0.48
C PRO A 135 10.26 11.31 -0.80
N ALA A 136 9.43 12.12 -1.46
CA ALA A 136 9.75 13.52 -1.76
C ALA A 136 9.58 14.45 -0.55
N TRP A 137 9.03 13.97 0.57
CA TRP A 137 8.92 14.78 1.78
C TRP A 137 10.28 15.02 2.42
N PRO A 138 10.49 16.19 3.05
CA PRO A 138 11.69 16.43 3.83
C PRO A 138 11.86 15.36 4.93
N ARG A 139 13.10 14.90 5.14
CA ARG A 139 13.45 13.90 6.16
C ARG A 139 12.85 14.17 7.55
N ALA A 140 12.84 15.43 7.99
CA ALA A 140 12.24 15.81 9.27
C ALA A 140 10.74 15.49 9.34
N ARG A 141 10.01 15.67 8.24
CA ARG A 141 8.57 15.34 8.15
C ARG A 141 8.36 13.83 8.18
N ILE A 142 9.19 13.06 7.47
CA ILE A 142 9.13 11.60 7.46
C ILE A 142 9.33 11.05 8.88
N GLY A 143 10.37 11.52 9.58
CA GLY A 143 10.64 11.12 10.96
C GLY A 143 9.48 11.44 11.90
N ALA A 144 8.95 12.66 11.85
CA ALA A 144 7.84 13.08 12.71
C ALA A 144 6.56 12.25 12.48
N VAL A 145 6.24 11.91 11.22
CA VAL A 145 5.06 11.09 10.89
C VAL A 145 5.22 9.64 11.35
N LEU A 146 6.42 9.08 11.23
CA LEU A 146 6.73 7.74 11.71
C LEU A 146 6.63 7.64 13.24
N GLU A 147 7.16 8.65 13.94
CA GLU A 147 7.12 8.74 15.40
C GLU A 147 5.68 8.88 15.92
N ASP A 148 4.90 9.80 15.33
CA ASP A 148 3.49 10.02 15.69
C ASP A 148 2.63 8.76 15.49
N ALA A 149 2.92 7.99 14.44
CA ALA A 149 2.24 6.73 14.15
C ALA A 149 2.78 5.53 14.95
N GLY A 150 3.85 5.68 15.73
CA GLY A 150 4.53 4.58 16.43
C GLY A 150 5.10 3.50 15.48
N ALA A 151 5.36 3.85 14.23
CA ALA A 151 5.78 2.89 13.20
C ALA A 151 7.27 2.56 13.34
N SER A 152 7.60 1.43 13.96
CA SER A 152 9.00 0.99 14.17
C SER A 152 9.64 0.35 12.92
N VAL A 153 8.85 -0.01 11.92
CA VAL A 153 9.30 -0.63 10.67
C VAL A 153 8.90 0.21 9.46
N VAL A 154 9.84 0.36 8.52
CA VAL A 154 9.62 1.04 7.25
C VAL A 154 10.06 0.18 6.08
N ILE A 155 9.18 0.00 5.09
CA ILE A 155 9.48 -0.64 3.82
C ILE A 155 9.96 0.43 2.84
N THR A 156 11.14 0.22 2.26
CA THR A 156 11.75 1.18 1.32
C THR A 156 12.73 0.50 0.35
N THR A 157 13.36 1.27 -0.55
CA THR A 157 14.45 0.77 -1.42
C THR A 157 15.81 1.10 -0.81
N ARG A 158 16.87 0.39 -1.24
CA ARG A 158 18.24 0.71 -0.81
C ARG A 158 18.63 2.16 -1.11
N GLY A 159 18.19 2.68 -2.25
CA GLY A 159 18.43 4.05 -2.66
C GLY A 159 17.76 5.10 -1.78
N LEU A 160 16.62 4.78 -1.15
CA LEU A 160 15.87 5.71 -0.29
C LEU A 160 16.15 5.51 1.20
N ALA A 161 16.80 4.42 1.60
CA ALA A 161 17.08 4.12 2.99
C ALA A 161 17.90 5.21 3.70
N HIS A 162 18.69 6.01 2.97
CA HIS A 162 19.49 7.11 3.54
C HIS A 162 18.63 8.29 4.04
N GLU A 163 17.40 8.45 3.53
CA GLU A 163 16.46 9.47 3.97
C GLU A 163 15.81 9.12 5.32
N LEU A 164 15.92 7.85 5.75
CA LEU A 164 15.32 7.39 6.99
C LEU A 164 16.26 7.59 8.20
N SER A 165 15.66 7.72 9.39
CA SER A 165 16.42 7.72 10.64
C SER A 165 16.85 6.30 11.01
N ALA A 166 18.08 6.14 11.53
CA ALA A 166 18.61 4.87 12.03
C ALA A 166 17.78 4.26 13.18
N ALA A 167 16.89 5.04 13.78
CA ALA A 167 15.95 4.57 14.81
C ALA A 167 14.87 3.60 14.27
N HIS A 168 14.63 3.57 12.96
CA HIS A 168 13.62 2.71 12.35
C HIS A 168 14.26 1.49 11.71
N ARG A 169 13.66 0.32 11.89
CA ARG A 169 14.07 -0.89 11.18
C ARG A 169 13.61 -0.80 9.74
N THR A 170 14.55 -0.91 8.80
CA THR A 170 14.25 -0.84 7.37
C THR A 170 14.11 -2.24 6.78
N VAL A 171 12.98 -2.50 6.11
CA VAL A 171 12.78 -3.67 5.25
C VAL A 171 12.97 -3.22 3.80
N LEU A 172 13.89 -3.87 3.09
CA LEU A 172 14.16 -3.54 1.70
C LEU A 172 13.19 -4.29 0.79
N THR A 173 12.44 -3.54 -0.03
CA THR A 173 11.61 -4.16 -1.06
C THR A 173 12.50 -4.88 -2.07
N ARG A 174 12.08 -6.08 -2.46
CA ARG A 174 12.65 -6.81 -3.61
C ARG A 174 11.96 -6.35 -4.90
N ASP A 175 12.61 -6.60 -6.03
CA ASP A 175 11.93 -6.44 -7.31
C ASP A 175 10.84 -7.53 -7.43
N PRO A 176 9.56 -7.14 -7.55
CA PRO A 176 8.48 -8.11 -7.61
C PRO A 176 8.43 -8.89 -8.93
N THR A 177 9.19 -8.50 -9.95
CA THR A 177 9.28 -9.19 -11.24
C THR A 177 10.29 -10.34 -11.25
N GLU A 178 11.21 -10.38 -10.28
CA GLU A 178 12.28 -11.39 -10.18
C GLU A 178 11.91 -12.60 -9.32
N LEU A 179 10.70 -12.64 -8.76
CA LEU A 179 10.28 -13.73 -7.88
C LEU A 179 10.05 -15.03 -8.66
N PRO A 180 10.59 -16.17 -8.17
CA PRO A 180 10.41 -17.47 -8.83
C PRO A 180 8.92 -17.84 -8.93
N SER A 181 8.57 -18.59 -9.98
CA SER A 181 7.23 -19.09 -10.25
C SER A 181 6.82 -20.21 -9.28
N ALA A 182 6.73 -19.89 -7.99
CA ALA A 182 6.13 -20.78 -7.01
C ALA A 182 4.60 -20.91 -7.25
N PRO A 183 3.95 -21.96 -6.72
CA PRO A 183 2.49 -22.04 -6.67
C PRO A 183 1.92 -20.81 -5.96
N VAL A 184 0.71 -20.40 -6.34
CA VAL A 184 0.00 -19.32 -5.63
C VAL A 184 -0.20 -19.79 -4.18
N PRO A 185 0.32 -19.07 -3.17
CA PRO A 185 0.13 -19.45 -1.78
C PRO A 185 -1.37 -19.49 -1.49
N GLN A 186 -1.81 -20.53 -0.79
CA GLN A 186 -3.17 -20.55 -0.28
C GLN A 186 -3.35 -19.34 0.63
N PRO A 187 -4.48 -18.62 0.55
CA PRO A 187 -4.73 -17.52 1.47
C PRO A 187 -4.64 -18.06 2.90
N ALA A 188 -3.56 -17.70 3.61
CA ALA A 188 -3.54 -17.83 5.06
C ALA A 188 -4.79 -17.11 5.56
N GLN A 189 -5.59 -17.80 6.37
CA GLN A 189 -6.90 -17.36 6.79
C GLN A 189 -6.81 -15.92 7.33
N ALA A 190 -7.12 -14.96 6.46
CA ALA A 190 -7.10 -13.56 6.80
C ALA A 190 -8.17 -13.37 7.87
N MET A 191 -7.71 -12.89 9.02
CA MET A 191 -8.46 -12.54 10.21
C MET A 191 -9.91 -12.20 9.86
N THR A 192 -10.82 -13.12 10.18
CA THR A 192 -12.23 -12.77 10.31
C THR A 192 -12.27 -11.92 11.57
N ALA A 193 -12.20 -10.60 11.41
CA ALA A 193 -12.50 -9.70 12.51
C ALA A 193 -13.96 -9.95 12.88
N ASP A 194 -14.17 -10.56 14.05
CA ASP A 194 -15.49 -10.68 14.64
C ASP A 194 -15.94 -9.27 15.03
N PRO A 195 -17.04 -8.74 14.48
CA PRO A 195 -17.47 -7.37 14.76
C PRO A 195 -17.82 -7.11 16.23
N GLU A 196 -17.85 -8.14 17.10
CA GLU A 196 -18.11 -8.01 18.54
C GLU A 196 -16.88 -7.70 19.41
N GLN A 197 -15.67 -7.61 18.84
CA GLN A 197 -14.43 -7.33 19.59
C GLN A 197 -13.98 -5.85 19.52
N LEU A 198 -14.88 -4.92 19.14
CA LEU A 198 -14.66 -3.46 19.11
C LEU A 198 -15.75 -2.69 19.87
#